data_AF-A0A7Y6Q3S2-F1
#
_entry.id   AF-A0A7Y6Q3S2-F1
#
_cell.length_a   1.000
_cell.length_b   1.000
_cell.length_c   1.000
_cell.angle_alpha   90.00
_cell.angle_beta   90.00
_cell.angle_gamma   90.00
#
_symmetry.space_group_name_H-M   'P 1'
#
loop_
_entity.id
_entity.type
_entity.pdbx_description
1 polymer ?
#
loop_
_entity_poly.entity_id
_entity_poly.type
_entity_poly.pdbx_seq_one_letter_code
_entity_poly.pdbx_strand_id
1 'polypeptide(L)'
;MAISRKQEERLLTEDEWHLVRQSHHPAVQGVSDEDLLKLVKQVRERRDRSQAEAHRQRREIRGKSAPKGAEPTRKDIGTRAKLEILAMSMRRLNGEHARRRKMLGKAQLVSNMRAALAAKQASETERDETYNSRRALEGMQSIESSRRKSLMRPMERGRARKAGAVAQAKRDAR
;
A
#
# COMPACT_ATOMS: atom_id res chain seq x y z
N MET A 1 19.87 -9.07 7.86
CA MET A 1 21.04 -9.56 7.10
C MET A 1 20.67 -9.61 5.64
N ALA A 2 21.56 -9.20 4.74
CA ALA A 2 21.36 -9.36 3.30
C ALA A 2 21.90 -10.73 2.88
N ILE A 3 21.03 -11.61 2.40
CA ILE A 3 21.43 -12.91 1.84
C ILE A 3 21.78 -12.68 0.37
N SER A 4 22.96 -13.11 -0.06
CA SER A 4 23.36 -12.97 -1.47
C SER A 4 22.57 -13.93 -2.36
N ARG A 5 22.37 -13.60 -3.64
CA ARG A 5 21.65 -14.48 -4.59
C ARG A 5 22.26 -15.88 -4.69
N LYS A 6 23.59 -15.97 -4.66
CA LYS A 6 24.32 -17.26 -4.66
C LYS A 6 24.04 -18.09 -3.40
N GLN A 7 23.81 -17.43 -2.26
CA GLN A 7 23.39 -18.13 -1.03
C GLN A 7 21.92 -18.52 -1.10
N GLU A 8 21.04 -17.68 -1.68
CA GLU A 8 19.64 -18.02 -1.91
C GLU A 8 19.51 -19.31 -2.75
N GLU A 9 20.21 -19.38 -3.87
CA GLU A 9 20.22 -20.55 -4.77
C GLU A 9 20.70 -21.84 -4.08
N ARG A 10 21.69 -21.74 -3.18
CA ARG A 10 22.20 -22.91 -2.43
C ARG A 10 21.25 -23.41 -1.34
N LEU A 11 20.40 -22.54 -0.80
CA LEU A 11 19.53 -22.83 0.34
C LEU A 11 18.12 -23.27 -0.09
N LEU A 12 17.78 -23.08 -1.35
CA LEU A 12 16.47 -23.38 -1.91
C LEU A 12 16.53 -24.61 -2.82
N THR A 13 15.39 -25.27 -3.01
CA THR A 13 15.26 -26.24 -4.10
C THR A 13 15.18 -25.50 -5.45
N GLU A 14 15.43 -26.21 -6.56
CA GLU A 14 15.38 -25.61 -7.90
C GLU A 14 14.04 -24.91 -8.19
N ASP A 15 12.92 -25.58 -7.89
CA ASP A 15 11.58 -24.99 -8.02
C ASP A 15 11.42 -23.71 -7.19
N GLU A 16 11.90 -23.71 -5.95
CA GLU A 16 11.79 -22.56 -5.05
C GLU A 16 12.68 -21.42 -5.51
N TRP A 17 13.88 -21.73 -5.98
CA TRP A 17 14.80 -20.77 -6.57
C TRP A 17 14.18 -20.11 -7.81
N HIS A 18 13.53 -20.87 -8.68
CA HIS A 18 12.84 -20.32 -9.84
C HIS A 18 11.78 -19.27 -9.45
N LEU A 19 10.97 -19.56 -8.43
CA LEU A 19 9.98 -18.60 -7.91
C LEU A 19 10.63 -17.37 -7.28
N VAL A 20 11.67 -17.56 -6.47
CA VAL A 20 12.39 -16.46 -5.80
C VAL A 20 13.08 -15.57 -6.84
N ARG A 21 13.66 -16.14 -7.89
CA ARG A 21 14.27 -15.42 -9.01
C ARG A 21 13.29 -14.48 -9.70
N GLN A 22 12.04 -14.90 -9.91
CA GLN A 22 10.99 -14.05 -10.49
C GLN A 22 10.60 -12.87 -9.58
N SER A 23 10.77 -13.00 -8.25
CA SER A 23 10.49 -11.92 -7.30
C SER A 23 11.53 -10.79 -7.30
N HIS A 24 12.71 -11.02 -7.88
CA HIS A 24 13.79 -10.05 -7.90
C HIS A 24 13.55 -8.96 -8.95
N HIS A 25 13.97 -7.74 -8.64
CA HIS A 25 14.09 -6.68 -9.64
C HIS A 25 15.29 -6.98 -10.58
N PRO A 26 15.17 -6.74 -11.91
CA PRO A 26 14.02 -6.18 -12.63
C PRO A 26 12.95 -7.19 -13.08
N ALA A 27 13.20 -8.49 -12.97
CA ALA A 27 12.32 -9.55 -13.50
C ALA A 27 10.84 -9.41 -13.06
N VAL A 28 10.60 -9.04 -11.80
CA VAL A 28 9.25 -8.85 -11.24
C VAL A 28 8.41 -7.80 -11.99
N GLN A 29 9.04 -6.87 -12.71
CA GLN A 29 8.34 -5.86 -13.50
C GLN A 29 7.78 -6.41 -14.82
N GLY A 30 8.38 -7.47 -15.37
CA GLY A 30 7.94 -8.12 -16.61
C GLY A 30 6.81 -9.14 -16.41
N VAL A 31 6.48 -9.49 -15.17
CA VAL A 31 5.41 -10.46 -14.85
C VAL A 31 4.05 -9.79 -15.06
N SER A 32 3.08 -10.48 -15.66
CA SER A 32 1.70 -9.98 -15.80
C SER A 32 1.00 -9.84 -14.43
N ASP A 33 -0.11 -9.11 -14.34
CA ASP A 33 -0.86 -8.96 -13.07
C ASP A 33 -1.44 -10.30 -12.60
N GLU A 34 -1.93 -11.12 -13.52
CA GLU A 34 -2.47 -12.45 -13.21
C GLU A 34 -1.37 -13.39 -12.72
N ASP A 35 -0.23 -13.39 -13.39
CA ASP A 35 0.89 -14.25 -13.02
C ASP A 35 1.55 -13.77 -11.72
N LEU A 36 1.52 -12.46 -11.43
CA LEU A 36 1.95 -11.93 -10.15
C LEU A 36 1.10 -12.48 -9.00
N LEU A 37 -0.22 -12.56 -9.17
CA LEU A 37 -1.12 -13.15 -8.17
C LEU A 37 -0.86 -14.65 -7.98
N LYS A 38 -0.67 -15.39 -9.08
CA LYS A 38 -0.30 -16.82 -9.02
C LYS A 38 1.03 -17.02 -8.30
N LEU A 39 2.04 -16.21 -8.62
CA LEU A 39 3.36 -16.23 -7.98
C LEU A 39 3.28 -15.92 -6.48
N VAL A 40 2.51 -14.90 -6.09
CA VAL A 40 2.24 -14.58 -4.68
C VAL A 40 1.62 -15.77 -3.94
N LYS A 41 0.65 -16.46 -4.56
CA LYS A 41 0.01 -17.64 -3.97
C LYS A 41 1.02 -18.78 -3.77
N GLN A 42 1.78 -19.12 -4.81
CA GLN A 42 2.77 -20.21 -4.77
C GLN A 42 3.86 -19.94 -3.72
N VAL A 43 4.43 -18.74 -3.68
CA VAL A 43 5.46 -18.38 -2.70
C VAL A 43 4.89 -18.39 -1.29
N ARG A 44 3.64 -17.96 -1.09
CA ARG A 44 2.97 -18.03 0.22
C ARG A 44 2.84 -19.46 0.71
N GLU A 45 2.35 -20.37 -0.12
CA GLU A 45 2.21 -21.79 0.25
C GLU A 45 3.55 -22.43 0.61
N ARG A 46 4.63 -22.12 -0.13
CA ARG A 46 5.99 -22.63 0.16
C ARG A 46 6.54 -22.03 1.45
N ARG A 47 6.31 -20.75 1.70
CA ARG A 47 6.66 -20.06 2.94
C ARG A 47 5.95 -20.69 4.14
N ASP A 48 4.66 -20.91 4.04
CA ASP A 48 3.83 -21.43 5.14
C ASP A 48 4.24 -22.85 5.51
N ARG A 49 4.52 -23.69 4.50
CA ARG A 49 5.13 -25.00 4.70
C ARG A 49 6.47 -24.92 5.42
N SER A 50 7.39 -24.07 4.93
CA SER A 50 8.70 -23.88 5.55
C SER A 50 8.61 -23.34 6.97
N GLN A 51 7.61 -22.49 7.25
CA GLN A 51 7.34 -21.93 8.56
C GLN A 51 6.85 -23.01 9.53
N ALA A 52 5.92 -23.87 9.10
CA ALA A 52 5.44 -24.99 9.88
C ALA A 52 6.58 -25.97 10.21
N GLU A 53 7.46 -26.24 9.25
CA GLU A 53 8.65 -27.08 9.46
C GLU A 53 9.63 -26.47 10.45
N ALA A 54 9.97 -25.20 10.31
CA ALA A 54 10.85 -24.49 11.22
C ALA A 54 10.29 -24.48 12.65
N HIS A 55 8.99 -24.23 12.81
CA HIS A 55 8.33 -24.26 14.12
C HIS A 55 8.33 -25.65 14.74
N ARG A 56 8.05 -26.69 13.95
CA ARG A 56 8.10 -28.09 14.40
C ARG A 56 9.51 -28.44 14.87
N GLN A 57 10.53 -28.23 14.04
CA GLN A 57 11.93 -28.51 14.39
C GLN A 57 12.35 -27.77 15.66
N ARG A 58 11.94 -26.51 15.83
CA ARG A 58 12.22 -25.73 17.05
C ARG A 58 11.49 -26.25 18.29
N ARG A 59 10.36 -26.95 18.14
CA ARG A 59 9.70 -27.65 19.25
C ARG A 59 10.41 -28.97 19.57
N GLU A 60 10.85 -29.72 18.56
CA GLU A 60 11.67 -30.94 18.72
C GLU A 60 12.99 -30.64 19.44
N ILE A 61 13.75 -29.63 19.00
CA ILE A 61 15.01 -29.18 19.63
C ILE A 61 14.80 -28.84 21.12
N ARG A 62 13.63 -28.31 21.46
CA ARG A 62 13.27 -27.97 22.85
C ARG A 62 12.67 -29.14 23.65
N GLY A 63 12.56 -30.33 23.06
CA GLY A 63 11.91 -31.49 23.69
C GLY A 63 10.40 -31.33 23.90
N LYS A 64 9.75 -30.36 23.22
CA LYS A 64 8.32 -30.05 23.38
C LYS A 64 7.42 -30.71 22.34
N SER A 65 8.00 -31.50 21.44
CA SER A 65 7.32 -32.22 20.38
C SER A 65 7.98 -33.58 20.19
N ALA A 66 7.18 -34.58 19.87
CA ALA A 66 7.69 -35.85 19.37
C ALA A 66 8.51 -35.61 18.09
N PRO A 67 9.61 -36.35 17.89
CA PRO A 67 10.41 -36.26 16.67
C PRO A 67 9.58 -36.76 15.49
N LYS A 68 9.68 -36.08 14.34
CA LYS A 68 9.06 -36.56 13.10
C LYS A 68 9.77 -37.79 12.54
N GLY A 69 11.07 -37.92 12.77
CA GLY A 69 11.91 -39.05 12.34
C GLY A 69 12.35 -39.93 13.51
N ALA A 70 13.28 -40.85 13.23
CA ALA A 70 13.85 -41.74 14.25
C ALA A 70 14.58 -40.96 15.37
N GLU A 71 15.22 -39.84 15.03
CA GLU A 71 15.85 -38.94 15.99
C GLU A 71 15.26 -37.52 15.91
N PRO A 72 15.26 -36.77 17.03
CA PRO A 72 14.87 -35.37 17.05
C PRO A 72 15.84 -34.51 16.24
N THR A 73 15.30 -33.48 15.59
CA THR A 73 16.11 -32.50 14.88
C THR A 73 17.09 -31.81 15.85
N ARG A 74 18.39 -31.75 15.50
CA ARG A 74 19.43 -31.13 16.34
C ARG A 74 19.70 -29.64 16.01
N LYS A 75 19.44 -29.21 14.77
CA LYS A 75 19.68 -27.83 14.29
C LYS A 75 18.61 -27.42 13.26
N ASP A 76 18.16 -26.16 13.30
CA ASP A 76 17.11 -25.60 12.41
C ASP A 76 17.60 -24.48 11.47
N ILE A 77 18.93 -24.27 11.39
CA ILE A 77 19.54 -23.11 10.70
C ILE A 77 19.15 -23.05 9.22
N GLY A 78 19.22 -24.16 8.48
CA GLY A 78 18.89 -24.20 7.05
C GLY A 78 17.42 -23.91 6.78
N THR A 79 16.52 -24.52 7.54
CA THR A 79 15.07 -24.32 7.44
C THR A 79 14.69 -22.87 7.74
N ARG A 80 15.36 -22.24 8.72
CA ARG A 80 15.17 -20.83 9.05
C ARG A 80 15.68 -19.90 7.95
N ALA A 81 16.87 -20.16 7.41
CA ALA A 81 17.41 -19.38 6.31
C ALA A 81 16.51 -19.45 5.07
N LYS A 82 16.04 -20.65 4.72
CA LYS A 82 15.03 -20.86 3.66
C LYS A 82 13.75 -20.06 3.92
N LEU A 83 13.21 -20.13 5.14
CA LEU A 83 12.02 -19.37 5.53
C LEU A 83 12.25 -17.85 5.39
N GLU A 84 13.41 -17.35 5.79
CA GLU A 84 13.77 -15.94 5.67
C GLU A 84 13.80 -15.49 4.20
N ILE A 85 14.37 -16.29 3.30
CA ILE A 85 14.42 -16.00 1.86
C ILE A 85 13.02 -15.96 1.24
N LEU A 86 12.17 -16.94 1.57
CA LEU A 86 10.78 -16.99 1.09
C LEU A 86 9.95 -15.81 1.64
N ALA A 87 10.17 -15.43 2.91
CA ALA A 87 9.52 -14.26 3.51
C ALA A 87 9.97 -12.94 2.86
N MET A 88 11.26 -12.80 2.51
CA MET A 88 11.77 -11.65 1.77
C MET A 88 11.16 -11.57 0.36
N SER A 89 11.04 -12.71 -0.31
CA SER A 89 10.40 -12.80 -1.63
C SER A 89 8.93 -12.40 -1.58
N MET A 90 8.19 -12.83 -0.55
CA MET A 90 6.82 -12.37 -0.31
C MET A 90 6.72 -10.86 -0.12
N ARG A 91 7.66 -10.24 0.62
CA ARG A 91 7.66 -8.78 0.78
C ARG A 91 7.85 -8.06 -0.54
N ARG A 92 8.76 -8.54 -1.40
CA ARG A 92 9.00 -7.98 -2.74
C ARG A 92 7.73 -8.06 -3.61
N LEU A 93 7.12 -9.24 -3.68
CA LEU A 93 5.92 -9.47 -4.50
C LEU A 93 4.71 -8.66 -4.01
N ASN A 94 4.48 -8.61 -2.69
CA ASN A 94 3.41 -7.79 -2.11
C ASN A 94 3.66 -6.29 -2.36
N GLY A 95 4.92 -5.86 -2.30
CA GLY A 95 5.32 -4.49 -2.63
C GLY A 95 5.02 -4.14 -4.09
N GLU A 96 5.34 -5.04 -5.02
CA GLU A 96 5.03 -4.89 -6.44
C GLU A 96 3.52 -4.82 -6.67
N HIS A 97 2.75 -5.74 -6.11
CA HIS A 97 1.29 -5.73 -6.23
C HIS A 97 0.68 -4.43 -5.68
N ALA A 98 1.13 -3.97 -4.51
CA ALA A 98 0.69 -2.71 -3.93
C ALA A 98 1.07 -1.50 -4.80
N ARG A 99 2.25 -1.53 -5.43
CA ARG A 99 2.70 -0.50 -6.37
C ARG A 99 1.76 -0.42 -7.58
N ARG A 100 1.46 -1.55 -8.22
CA ARG A 100 0.57 -1.61 -9.39
C ARG A 100 -0.84 -1.13 -9.05
N ARG A 101 -1.40 -1.59 -7.93
CA ARG A 101 -2.71 -1.12 -7.43
C ARG A 101 -2.73 0.40 -7.18
N LYS A 102 -1.68 0.95 -6.58
CA LYS A 102 -1.58 2.40 -6.33
C LYS A 102 -1.49 3.19 -7.64
N MET A 103 -0.77 2.69 -8.65
CA MET A 103 -0.68 3.31 -9.96
C MET A 103 -2.02 3.30 -10.69
N LEU A 104 -2.70 2.17 -10.71
CA LEU A 104 -4.05 2.04 -11.29
C LEU A 104 -5.06 2.97 -10.61
N GLY A 105 -5.07 3.00 -9.28
CA GLY A 105 -5.95 3.88 -8.52
C GLY A 105 -5.70 5.38 -8.80
N LYS A 106 -4.44 5.79 -9.00
CA LYS A 106 -4.13 7.16 -9.43
C LYS A 106 -4.65 7.46 -10.84
N ALA A 107 -4.49 6.53 -11.78
CA ALA A 107 -4.97 6.71 -13.15
C ALA A 107 -6.51 6.84 -13.19
N GLN A 108 -7.21 5.98 -12.45
CA GLN A 108 -8.67 6.02 -12.30
C GLN A 108 -9.15 7.32 -11.62
N LEU A 109 -8.43 7.80 -10.61
CA LEU A 109 -8.76 9.07 -9.97
C LEU A 109 -8.68 10.22 -10.96
N VAL A 110 -7.63 10.27 -11.79
CA VAL A 110 -7.46 11.30 -12.82
C VAL A 110 -8.57 11.23 -13.88
N SER A 111 -8.94 10.04 -14.36
CA SER A 111 -10.04 9.90 -15.33
C SER A 111 -11.38 10.35 -14.74
N ASN A 112 -11.66 9.98 -13.49
CA ASN A 112 -12.90 10.35 -12.81
C ASN A 112 -12.99 11.86 -12.58
N MET A 113 -11.88 12.51 -12.19
CA MET A 113 -11.83 13.96 -12.03
C MET A 113 -12.05 14.69 -13.37
N ARG A 114 -11.48 14.18 -14.47
CA ARG A 114 -11.70 14.74 -15.81
C ARG A 114 -13.15 14.61 -16.25
N ALA A 115 -13.77 13.44 -16.04
CA ALA A 115 -15.17 13.20 -16.36
C ALA A 115 -16.10 14.11 -15.53
N ALA A 116 -15.84 14.25 -14.23
CA ALA A 116 -16.60 15.14 -13.35
C ALA A 116 -16.46 16.62 -13.74
N LEU A 117 -15.24 17.06 -14.13
CA LEU A 117 -15.01 18.40 -14.64
C LEU A 117 -15.79 18.67 -15.93
N ALA A 118 -15.76 17.73 -16.88
CA ALA A 118 -16.50 17.84 -18.13
C ALA A 118 -18.02 17.90 -17.88
N ALA A 119 -18.55 17.05 -16.99
CA ALA A 119 -19.98 17.09 -16.62
C ALA A 119 -20.36 18.41 -15.94
N LYS A 120 -19.49 18.96 -15.08
CA LYS A 120 -19.71 20.28 -14.46
C LYS A 120 -19.75 21.38 -15.52
N GLN A 121 -18.79 21.39 -16.44
CA GLN A 121 -18.72 22.36 -17.53
C GLN A 121 -19.96 22.28 -18.43
N ALA A 122 -20.38 21.09 -18.84
CA ALA A 122 -21.61 20.91 -19.63
C ALA A 122 -22.86 21.43 -18.89
N SER A 123 -22.97 21.18 -17.59
CA SER A 123 -24.08 21.68 -16.77
C SER A 123 -24.07 23.21 -16.57
N GLU A 124 -22.92 23.87 -16.71
CA GLU A 124 -22.81 25.33 -16.68
C GLU A 124 -23.32 25.90 -18.02
N THR A 125 -22.95 25.30 -19.15
CA THR A 125 -23.46 25.70 -20.48
C THR A 125 -24.97 25.54 -20.60
N GLU A 126 -25.53 24.41 -20.18
CA GLU A 126 -26.99 24.18 -20.17
C GLU A 126 -27.72 25.16 -19.25
N ARG A 127 -27.08 25.55 -18.13
CA ARG A 127 -27.62 26.55 -17.21
C ARG A 127 -27.70 27.90 -17.87
N ASP A 128 -26.69 28.35 -18.61
CA ASP A 128 -26.73 29.63 -19.34
C ASP A 128 -27.85 29.64 -20.41
N GLU A 129 -28.05 28.54 -21.13
CA GLU A 129 -29.11 28.44 -22.15
C GLU A 129 -30.53 28.39 -21.55
N THR A 130 -30.68 27.84 -20.35
CA THR A 130 -31.97 27.68 -19.67
C THR A 130 -32.18 28.65 -18.50
N TYR A 131 -31.26 29.60 -18.29
CA TYR A 131 -31.13 30.49 -17.12
C TYR A 131 -32.36 31.36 -16.85
N ASN A 132 -33.34 31.37 -17.75
CA ASN A 132 -34.59 32.10 -17.57
C ASN A 132 -35.83 31.30 -18.03
N SER A 133 -35.75 29.96 -18.03
CA SER A 133 -36.91 29.11 -18.23
C SER A 133 -37.67 28.95 -16.90
N ARG A 134 -38.97 29.24 -16.88
CA ARG A 134 -39.84 29.09 -15.70
C ARG A 134 -40.00 27.61 -15.36
N ARG A 135 -39.02 27.01 -14.68
CA ARG A 135 -39.21 25.72 -14.04
C ARG A 135 -39.69 25.99 -12.62
N ALA A 136 -40.87 25.46 -12.28
CA ALA A 136 -41.27 25.34 -10.88
C ALA A 136 -40.12 24.66 -10.13
N LEU A 137 -39.84 25.08 -8.90
CA LEU A 137 -38.67 24.74 -8.06
C LEU A 137 -38.51 23.24 -7.71
N GLU A 138 -38.87 22.33 -8.61
CA GLU A 138 -38.71 20.89 -8.51
C GLU A 138 -37.31 20.48 -8.99
N GLY A 139 -36.53 19.88 -8.09
CA GLY A 139 -35.24 19.24 -8.41
C GLY A 139 -34.06 19.68 -7.54
N MET A 140 -32.91 19.05 -7.79
CA MET A 140 -31.65 19.30 -7.06
C MET A 140 -31.06 20.66 -7.47
N GLN A 141 -31.25 21.67 -6.62
CA GLN A 141 -30.69 23.01 -6.82
C GLN A 141 -29.18 23.02 -6.56
N SER A 142 -28.43 23.71 -7.41
CA SER A 142 -27.00 23.95 -7.20
C SER A 142 -26.81 24.94 -6.05
N ILE A 143 -26.62 24.41 -4.83
CA ILE A 143 -26.27 25.24 -3.67
C ILE A 143 -24.77 25.51 -3.72
N GLU A 144 -24.40 26.73 -4.11
CA GLU A 144 -23.01 27.16 -4.03
C GLU A 144 -22.51 27.13 -2.57
N SER A 145 -21.25 26.76 -2.38
CA SER A 145 -20.67 26.79 -1.04
C SER A 145 -20.59 28.23 -0.55
N SER A 146 -21.42 28.58 0.44
CA SER A 146 -21.36 29.87 1.14
C SER A 146 -20.12 30.01 2.05
N ARG A 147 -19.23 29.00 2.07
CA ARG A 147 -17.96 29.10 2.80
C ARG A 147 -17.12 30.19 2.15
N ARG A 148 -16.96 31.29 2.89
CA ARG A 148 -16.04 32.36 2.51
C ARG A 148 -14.65 31.77 2.28
N LYS A 149 -14.04 32.09 1.12
CA LYS A 149 -12.64 31.76 0.86
C LYS A 149 -11.81 32.36 1.98
N SER A 150 -11.07 31.52 2.72
CA SER A 150 -10.10 31.99 3.70
C SER A 150 -8.99 32.71 2.94
N LEU A 151 -9.00 34.05 2.98
CA LEU A 151 -7.97 34.88 2.35
C LEU A 151 -6.63 34.78 3.08
N MET A 152 -6.61 34.26 4.31
CA MET A 152 -5.40 34.02 5.09
C MET A 152 -4.86 32.61 4.88
N ARG A 153 -3.53 32.51 4.69
CA ARG A 153 -2.83 31.22 4.66
C ARG A 153 -2.85 30.61 6.08
N PRO A 154 -3.06 29.29 6.24
CA PRO A 154 -3.13 28.67 7.57
C PRO A 154 -1.94 28.97 8.49
N MET A 155 -0.73 29.09 7.92
CA MET A 155 0.50 29.41 8.67
C MET A 155 0.53 30.84 9.22
N GLU A 156 -0.19 31.79 8.61
CA GLU A 156 -0.22 33.19 9.04
C GLU A 156 -1.20 33.42 10.21
N ARG A 157 -2.18 32.53 10.36
CA ARG A 157 -3.23 32.64 11.38
C ARG A 157 -2.67 32.58 12.80
N GLY A 158 -1.69 31.71 13.04
CA GLY A 158 -0.99 31.60 14.32
C GLY A 158 -0.16 32.84 14.64
N ARG A 159 0.55 33.37 13.64
CA ARG A 159 1.34 34.60 13.77
C ARG A 159 0.46 35.81 14.12
N ALA A 160 -0.64 36.01 13.39
CA ALA A 160 -1.57 37.11 13.64
C ALA A 160 -2.22 37.01 15.03
N ARG A 161 -2.62 35.81 15.46
CA ARG A 161 -3.16 35.57 16.80
C ARG A 161 -2.15 35.92 17.90
N LYS A 162 -0.88 35.52 17.74
CA LYS A 162 0.17 35.82 18.73
C LYS A 162 0.50 37.31 18.77
N ALA A 163 0.55 37.98 17.62
CA ALA A 163 0.75 39.43 17.56
C ALA A 163 -0.37 40.19 18.28
N GLY A 164 -1.63 39.80 18.06
CA GLY A 164 -2.79 40.38 18.76
C GLY A 164 -2.74 40.15 20.27
N ALA A 165 -2.39 38.94 20.72
CA ALA A 165 -2.24 38.63 22.15
C ALA A 165 -1.15 39.48 22.83
N VAL A 166 -0.01 39.67 22.16
CA VAL A 166 1.08 40.54 22.68
C VAL A 166 0.65 42.00 22.74
N ALA A 167 -0.04 42.49 21.71
CA ALA A 167 -0.54 43.87 21.69
C ALA A 167 -1.61 44.11 22.78
N GLN A 168 -2.46 43.12 23.05
CA GLN A 168 -3.47 43.21 24.11
C GLN A 168 -2.83 43.21 25.49
N ALA A 169 -1.90 42.29 25.77
CA ALA A 169 -1.17 42.27 27.03
C ALA A 169 -0.44 43.60 27.33
N LYS A 170 0.08 44.28 26.30
CA LYS A 170 0.68 45.61 26.44
C LYS A 170 -0.33 46.71 26.76
N ARG A 171 -1.58 46.58 26.31
CA ARG A 171 -2.67 47.51 26.66
C ARG A 171 -3.19 47.27 28.05
N ASP A 172 -3.36 46.01 28.44
CA ASP A 172 -3.88 45.63 29.76
C ASP A 172 -2.87 45.91 30.89
N ALA A 173 -1.58 46.05 30.56
CA ALA A 173 -0.52 46.42 31.49
C ALA A 173 -0.30 47.94 31.64
N ARG A 174 -1.13 48.77 30.99
CA ARG A 174 -1.17 50.24 31.19
C ARG A 174 -2.33 50.61 32.10
#